data_AF-A0A2S1QE19-F1
#
_entry.id   AF-A0A2S1QE19-F1
#
_cell.length_a   1.000
_cell.length_b   1.000
_cell.length_c   1.000
_cell.angle_alpha   90.00
_cell.angle_beta   90.00
_cell.angle_gamma   90.00
#
_symmetry.space_group_name_H-M   'P 1'
#
loop_
_entity.id
_entity.type
_entity.pdbx_description
1 polymer ?
#
loop_
_entity_poly.entity_id
_entity_poly.type
_entity_poly.pdbx_seq_one_letter_code
_entity_poly.pdbx_strand_id
1 'polypeptide(L)'
;MKSLFLVLFSFITTLTYSQKKEVLNFKFDDINIEYTRLDYSNYGITQFFITMHEDNNYLNAIEQKSINCLRKKVRLYHTLYFFLKIPPIIKSTTARKRLFSQFIKHLELQEKQNNVNLYLNFDLDYSGDYISEHDNVKRIITGIYPKKICKVLSIR
;
A
#
# COMPACT_ATOMS: atom_id res chain seq x y z
N MET A 1 -36.88 -0.12 32.66
CA MET A 1 -35.70 -0.88 32.18
C MET A 1 -35.59 -0.97 30.65
N LYS A 2 -36.07 0.01 29.86
CA LYS A 2 -35.95 -0.01 28.38
C LYS A 2 -34.94 0.98 27.81
N SER A 3 -34.44 1.94 28.60
CA SER A 3 -33.47 2.94 28.12
C SER A 3 -32.00 2.57 28.35
N LEU A 4 -31.69 1.62 29.24
CA LEU A 4 -30.30 1.25 29.54
C LEU A 4 -29.63 0.48 28.40
N PHE A 5 -30.40 -0.29 27.62
CA PHE A 5 -29.87 -1.05 26.47
C PHE A 5 -29.57 -0.17 25.25
N LEU A 6 -30.23 0.98 25.11
CA LEU A 6 -29.99 1.91 24.01
C LEU A 6 -28.65 2.64 24.17
N VAL A 7 -28.23 2.91 25.41
CA VAL A 7 -26.92 3.54 25.70
C VAL A 7 -25.76 2.59 25.39
N LEU A 8 -25.94 1.28 25.60
CA LEU A 8 -24.94 0.27 25.23
C LEU A 8 -24.75 0.17 23.70
N PHE A 9 -25.82 0.31 22.92
CA PHE A 9 -25.75 0.26 21.46
C PHE A 9 -25.07 1.49 20.85
N SER A 10 -25.21 2.67 21.46
CA SER A 10 -24.50 3.87 21.01
C SER A 10 -22.97 3.78 21.21
N PHE A 11 -22.48 3.00 22.18
CA PHE A 11 -21.04 2.83 22.41
C PHE A 11 -20.36 1.82 21.47
N ILE A 12 -21.10 0.91 20.82
CA ILE A 12 -20.52 -0.08 19.89
C ILE A 12 -20.27 0.53 18.50
N THR A 13 -20.91 1.68 18.18
CA THR A 13 -20.72 2.34 16.88
C THR A 13 -19.43 3.13 16.75
N THR A 14 -18.67 3.33 17.84
CA THR A 14 -17.26 3.76 17.76
C THR A 14 -16.35 2.54 17.61
N LEU A 15 -16.70 1.61 16.70
CA LEU A 15 -15.75 0.66 16.13
C LEU A 15 -14.73 1.51 15.36
N THR A 16 -13.74 1.93 16.14
CA THR A 16 -12.48 2.50 15.74
C THR A 16 -12.04 1.89 14.43
N TYR A 17 -11.79 2.76 13.46
CA TYR A 17 -11.15 2.45 12.20
C TYR A 17 -9.79 1.81 12.54
N SER A 18 -9.76 0.50 12.74
CA SER A 18 -8.58 -0.22 13.21
C SER A 18 -7.66 -0.42 12.01
N GLN A 19 -6.94 0.65 11.68
CA GLN A 19 -5.80 0.60 10.78
C GLN A 19 -4.81 -0.40 11.40
N LYS A 20 -4.66 -1.58 10.80
CA LYS A 20 -3.59 -2.50 11.18
C LYS A 20 -2.33 -2.13 10.41
N LYS A 21 -1.30 -1.67 11.10
CA LYS A 21 0.04 -1.47 10.53
C LYS A 21 0.89 -2.69 10.86
N GLU A 22 1.50 -3.28 9.84
CA GLU A 22 2.44 -4.39 9.97
C GLU A 22 3.72 -4.04 9.21
N VAL A 23 4.85 -4.51 9.74
CA VAL A 23 6.15 -4.44 9.08
C VAL A 23 6.54 -5.87 8.76
N LEU A 24 6.75 -6.15 7.48
CA LEU A 24 6.90 -7.49 6.94
C LEU A 24 8.16 -7.56 6.08
N ASN A 25 8.63 -8.78 5.82
CA ASN A 25 9.81 -9.04 5.01
C ASN A 25 9.43 -9.72 3.71
N PHE A 26 10.08 -9.30 2.63
CA PHE A 26 10.02 -9.89 1.31
C PHE A 26 11.42 -10.28 0.88
N LYS A 27 11.60 -11.51 0.37
CA LYS A 27 12.90 -12.02 -0.08
C LYS A 27 13.07 -11.78 -1.58
N PHE A 28 14.11 -11.04 -1.97
CA PHE A 28 14.48 -10.75 -3.36
C PHE A 28 15.96 -11.09 -3.57
N ASP A 29 16.25 -12.09 -4.42
CA ASP A 29 17.62 -12.53 -4.75
C ASP A 29 18.54 -12.63 -3.51
N ASP A 30 18.05 -13.34 -2.48
CA ASP A 30 18.70 -13.54 -1.17
C ASP A 30 18.82 -12.33 -0.25
N ILE A 31 18.25 -11.18 -0.63
CA ILE A 31 18.13 -9.99 0.21
C ILE A 31 16.75 -9.97 0.86
N ASN A 32 16.70 -9.76 2.17
CA ASN A 32 15.46 -9.45 2.87
C ASN A 32 15.20 -7.94 2.78
N ILE A 33 14.07 -7.58 2.19
CA ILE A 33 13.62 -6.20 2.05
C ILE A 33 12.39 -6.02 2.93
N GLU A 34 12.50 -5.06 3.85
CA GLU A 34 11.39 -4.69 4.73
C GLU A 34 10.38 -3.83 3.96
N TYR A 35 9.09 -4.07 4.21
CA TYR A 35 8.01 -3.24 3.70
C TYR A 35 6.90 -3.07 4.74
N THR A 36 6.21 -1.94 4.67
CA THR A 36 5.07 -1.64 5.54
C THR A 36 3.77 -2.00 4.83
N ARG A 37 2.89 -2.71 5.54
CA ARG A 37 1.49 -3.01 5.16
C ARG A 37 0.54 -2.21 6.04
N LEU A 38 -0.41 -1.49 5.45
CA LEU A 38 -1.53 -0.87 6.15
C LEU A 38 -2.84 -1.48 5.68
N ASP A 39 -3.59 -2.05 6.61
CA ASP A 39 -4.84 -2.73 6.34
C ASP A 39 -6.05 -1.85 6.64
N TYR A 40 -6.87 -1.62 5.62
CA TYR A 40 -8.20 -1.01 5.72
C TYR A 40 -9.28 -1.91 5.09
N SER A 41 -8.98 -3.19 4.91
CA SER A 41 -9.76 -4.14 4.11
C SER A 41 -10.74 -5.00 4.94
N ASN A 42 -11.24 -4.48 6.05
CA ASN A 42 -12.16 -5.19 6.95
C ASN A 42 -13.42 -5.79 6.27
N TYR A 43 -13.75 -5.36 5.05
CA TYR A 43 -14.88 -5.85 4.25
C TYR A 43 -14.43 -6.66 3.01
N GLY A 44 -13.22 -7.22 3.03
CA GLY A 44 -12.60 -7.94 1.92
C GLY A 44 -11.69 -7.05 1.08
N ILE A 45 -10.74 -7.63 0.35
CA ILE A 45 -9.69 -6.91 -0.38
C ILE A 45 -10.09 -6.76 -1.85
N THR A 46 -10.01 -5.55 -2.40
CA THR A 46 -10.22 -5.31 -3.84
C THR A 46 -9.12 -4.49 -4.49
N GLN A 47 -8.30 -3.80 -3.70
CA GLN A 47 -7.37 -2.79 -4.18
C GLN A 47 -6.06 -2.83 -3.42
N PHE A 48 -4.96 -2.80 -4.16
CA PHE A 48 -3.63 -2.55 -3.62
C PHE A 48 -3.14 -1.18 -4.05
N PHE A 49 -2.73 -0.38 -3.09
CA PHE A 49 -1.99 0.86 -3.31
C PHE A 49 -0.53 0.59 -2.99
N ILE A 50 0.31 0.57 -4.03
CA ILE A 50 1.71 0.18 -3.89
C ILE A 50 2.56 1.41 -4.09
N THR A 51 3.31 1.73 -3.05
CA THR A 51 4.23 2.85 -3.03
C THR A 51 5.65 2.32 -2.99
N MET A 52 6.40 2.51 -4.06
CA MET A 52 7.82 2.16 -4.13
C MET A 52 8.66 3.40 -4.35
N HIS A 53 9.74 3.52 -3.59
CA HIS A 53 10.64 4.65 -3.72
C HIS A 53 12.05 4.29 -3.27
N GLU A 54 13.05 5.01 -3.75
CA GLU A 54 14.42 4.85 -3.27
C GLU A 54 14.54 5.12 -1.76
N ASP A 55 15.41 4.37 -1.09
CA ASP A 55 15.80 4.67 0.29
C ASP A 55 16.69 5.91 0.31
N ASN A 56 16.05 7.08 0.44
CA ASN A 56 16.73 8.34 0.68
C ASN A 56 16.01 9.17 1.75
N ASN A 57 16.77 10.04 2.42
CA ASN A 57 16.29 10.83 3.57
C ASN A 57 15.05 11.67 3.27
N TYR A 58 14.89 12.14 2.02
CA TYR A 58 13.73 12.93 1.63
C TYR A 58 12.47 12.07 1.46
N LEU A 59 12.59 10.92 0.79
CA LEU A 59 11.49 10.01 0.52
C LEU A 59 11.09 9.20 1.76
N ASN A 60 11.94 9.11 2.79
CA ASN A 60 11.64 8.47 4.07
C ASN A 60 10.41 9.06 4.79
N ALA A 61 10.00 10.29 4.48
CA ALA A 61 8.78 10.89 5.02
C ALA A 61 7.47 10.43 4.32
N ILE A 62 7.54 9.72 3.19
CA ILE A 62 6.38 9.29 2.41
C ILE A 62 5.42 8.44 3.24
N GLU A 63 5.93 7.41 3.93
CA GLU A 63 5.10 6.51 4.72
C GLU A 63 4.35 7.27 5.83
N GLN A 64 5.05 8.05 6.65
CA GLN A 64 4.43 8.78 7.75
C GLN A 64 3.40 9.83 7.26
N LYS A 65 3.70 10.53 6.16
CA LYS A 65 2.74 11.46 5.54
C LYS A 65 1.52 10.74 5.00
N SER A 66 1.70 9.52 4.49
CA SER A 66 0.62 8.67 4.00
C SER A 66 -0.30 8.23 5.13
N ILE A 67 0.27 7.70 6.22
CA ILE A 67 -0.48 7.32 7.43
C ILE A 67 -1.30 8.51 7.97
N ASN A 68 -0.67 9.68 8.09
CA ASN A 68 -1.33 10.88 8.59
C ASN A 68 -2.48 11.34 7.67
N CYS A 69 -2.36 11.15 6.36
CA CYS A 69 -3.41 11.45 5.40
C CYS A 69 -4.56 10.44 5.51
N LEU A 70 -4.25 9.15 5.47
CA LEU A 70 -5.22 8.05 5.47
C LEU A 70 -6.09 8.06 6.73
N ARG A 71 -5.52 8.39 7.89
CA ARG A 71 -6.29 8.56 9.14
C ARG A 71 -7.43 9.58 9.05
N LYS A 72 -7.34 10.55 8.13
CA LYS A 72 -8.36 11.59 7.92
C LYS A 72 -9.33 11.27 6.79
N LYS A 73 -9.08 10.19 6.04
CA LYS A 73 -9.91 9.80 4.90
C LYS A 73 -11.04 8.92 5.37
N VAL A 74 -12.21 9.20 4.82
CA VAL A 74 -13.38 8.33 4.94
C VAL A 74 -13.36 7.35 3.76
N ARG A 75 -13.93 6.16 3.93
CA ARG A 75 -14.12 5.16 2.85
C ARG A 75 -12.81 4.61 2.25
N LEU A 76 -11.87 4.21 3.10
CA LEU A 76 -10.68 3.43 2.70
C LEU A 76 -10.96 1.91 2.61
N TYR A 77 -12.23 1.52 2.64
CA TYR A 77 -12.63 0.12 2.65
C TYR A 77 -12.03 -0.64 1.46
N HIS A 78 -11.84 -1.93 1.66
CA HIS A 78 -11.32 -2.85 0.66
C HIS A 78 -9.92 -2.57 0.12
N THR A 79 -9.13 -1.78 0.84
CA THR A 79 -7.84 -1.31 0.37
C THR A 79 -6.71 -1.76 1.29
N LEU A 80 -5.62 -2.24 0.69
CA LEU A 80 -4.34 -2.41 1.34
C LEU A 80 -3.33 -1.40 0.78
N TYR A 81 -2.55 -0.78 1.67
CA TYR A 81 -1.46 0.10 1.27
C TYR A 81 -0.12 -0.55 1.60
N PHE A 82 0.77 -0.59 0.62
CA PHE A 82 2.10 -1.15 0.74
C PHE A 82 3.13 -0.06 0.48
N PHE A 83 4.15 -0.01 1.34
CA PHE A 83 5.29 0.91 1.21
C PHE A 83 6.56 0.08 1.21
N LEU A 84 7.26 0.06 0.08
CA LEU A 84 8.50 -0.68 -0.11
C LEU A 84 9.61 0.31 -0.47
N LYS A 85 10.64 0.36 0.37
CA LYS A 85 11.84 1.15 0.09
C LYS A 85 12.78 0.31 -0.75
N ILE A 86 13.27 0.85 -1.85
CA ILE A 86 14.22 0.17 -2.73
C ILE A 86 15.63 0.34 -2.13
N PRO A 87 16.28 -0.76 -1.71
CA PRO A 87 17.63 -0.70 -1.18
C PRO A 87 18.64 -0.10 -2.18
N PRO A 88 19.64 0.68 -1.72
CA PRO A 88 20.64 1.29 -2.60
C PRO A 88 21.48 0.30 -3.43
N ILE A 89 21.50 -0.98 -3.05
CA ILE A 89 22.17 -2.05 -3.79
C ILE A 89 21.42 -2.42 -5.09
N ILE A 90 20.11 -2.15 -5.19
CA ILE A 90 19.30 -2.41 -6.39
C ILE A 90 19.29 -1.17 -7.29
N LYS A 91 20.34 -1.04 -8.11
CA LYS A 91 20.56 0.14 -8.95
C LYS A 91 19.97 0.05 -10.37
N SER A 92 20.06 -1.12 -11.01
CA SER A 92 19.69 -1.24 -12.42
C SER A 92 18.18 -1.20 -12.62
N THR A 93 17.74 -0.56 -13.71
CA THR A 93 16.33 -0.52 -14.10
C THR A 93 15.73 -1.91 -14.21
N THR A 94 16.46 -2.85 -14.81
CA THR A 94 16.04 -4.26 -14.94
C THR A 94 15.82 -4.92 -13.57
N ALA A 95 16.73 -4.71 -12.61
CA ALA A 95 16.56 -5.27 -11.28
C ALA A 95 15.37 -4.64 -10.53
N ARG A 96 15.12 -3.34 -10.70
CA ARG A 96 13.97 -2.64 -10.09
C ARG A 96 12.64 -3.10 -10.67
N LYS A 97 12.57 -3.35 -11.97
CA LYS A 97 11.38 -3.95 -12.61
C LYS A 97 11.13 -5.38 -12.13
N ARG A 98 12.19 -6.21 -12.07
CA ARG A 98 12.11 -7.56 -11.50
C ARG A 98 11.66 -7.54 -10.04
N LEU A 99 12.19 -6.61 -9.25
CA LEU A 99 11.80 -6.39 -7.86
C LEU A 99 10.29 -6.10 -7.76
N PHE A 100 9.78 -5.18 -8.57
CA PHE A 100 8.35 -4.88 -8.60
C PHE A 100 7.52 -6.12 -8.95
N SER A 101 7.82 -6.81 -10.05
CA SER A 101 7.06 -7.99 -10.48
C SER A 101 7.07 -9.12 -9.44
N GLN A 102 8.21 -9.39 -8.80
CA GLN A 102 8.28 -10.38 -7.73
C GLN A 102 7.55 -9.92 -6.47
N PHE A 103 7.62 -8.64 -6.15
CA PHE A 103 6.90 -8.08 -5.01
C PHE A 103 5.39 -8.21 -5.19
N ILE A 104 4.84 -7.96 -6.39
CA ILE A 104 3.41 -8.20 -6.66
C ILE A 104 3.04 -9.67 -6.42
N LYS A 105 3.80 -10.61 -6.98
CA LYS A 105 3.55 -12.05 -6.77
C LYS A 105 3.61 -12.43 -5.29
N HIS A 106 4.56 -11.85 -4.55
CA HIS A 106 4.64 -12.02 -3.10
C HIS A 106 3.38 -11.54 -2.39
N LEU A 107 2.88 -10.35 -2.74
CA LEU A 107 1.65 -9.80 -2.17
C LEU A 107 0.41 -10.64 -2.51
N GLU A 108 0.28 -11.10 -3.75
CA GLU A 108 -0.83 -11.96 -4.19
C GLU A 108 -0.89 -13.26 -3.38
N LEU A 109 0.26 -13.91 -3.17
CA LEU A 109 0.39 -15.12 -2.36
C LEU A 109 0.09 -14.85 -0.88
N GLN A 110 0.66 -13.80 -0.32
CA GLN A 110 0.51 -13.46 1.10
C GLN A 110 -0.94 -13.11 1.45
N GLU A 111 -1.58 -12.29 0.61
CA GLU A 111 -2.95 -11.82 0.84
C GLU A 111 -4.01 -12.80 0.31
N LYS A 112 -3.57 -13.86 -0.39
CA LYS A 112 -4.42 -14.85 -1.07
C LYS A 112 -5.39 -14.19 -2.06
N GLN A 113 -4.89 -13.21 -2.81
CA GLN A 113 -5.68 -12.44 -3.77
C GLN A 113 -4.97 -12.40 -5.11
N ASN A 114 -5.60 -12.98 -6.15
CA ASN A 114 -5.03 -13.01 -7.50
C ASN A 114 -5.67 -11.95 -8.43
N ASN A 115 -6.76 -11.32 -8.01
CA ASN A 115 -7.55 -10.38 -8.81
C ASN A 115 -7.78 -9.08 -8.02
N VAL A 116 -6.76 -8.22 -7.96
CA VAL A 116 -6.81 -6.94 -7.26
C VAL A 116 -6.48 -5.80 -8.19
N ASN A 117 -7.17 -4.67 -8.03
CA ASN A 117 -6.82 -3.47 -8.76
C ASN A 117 -5.55 -2.85 -8.19
N LEU A 118 -4.54 -2.63 -9.04
CA LEU A 118 -3.27 -2.03 -8.63
C LEU A 118 -3.27 -0.53 -8.89
N TYR A 119 -2.97 0.24 -7.84
CA TYR A 119 -2.76 1.68 -7.86
C TYR A 119 -1.31 1.96 -7.47
N LEU A 120 -0.49 2.27 -8.48
CA LEU A 120 0.96 2.35 -8.35
C LEU A 120 1.41 3.80 -8.16
N ASN A 121 2.21 4.03 -7.13
CA ASN A 121 2.76 5.34 -6.75
C ASN A 121 4.28 5.21 -6.64
N PHE A 122 5.03 5.75 -7.58
CA PHE A 122 6.48 5.58 -7.64
C PHE A 122 7.24 6.90 -7.75
N ASP A 123 8.50 6.91 -7.34
CA ASP A 123 9.44 7.95 -7.73
C ASP A 123 9.81 7.83 -9.22
N LEU A 124 10.11 6.62 -9.70
CA LEU A 124 10.32 6.26 -11.11
C LEU A 124 9.43 5.10 -11.53
N ASP A 125 9.10 4.96 -12.81
CA ASP A 125 8.26 3.84 -13.24
C ASP A 125 8.99 2.49 -13.19
N TYR A 126 8.51 1.58 -12.34
CA TYR A 126 9.03 0.23 -12.16
C TYR A 126 8.12 -0.85 -12.78
N SER A 127 6.98 -0.46 -13.34
CA SER A 127 5.92 -1.39 -13.74
C SER A 127 6.03 -1.88 -15.18
N GLY A 128 6.93 -1.31 -15.99
CA GLY A 128 6.96 -1.49 -17.44
C GLY A 128 6.88 -2.94 -17.94
N ASP A 129 7.58 -3.88 -17.30
CA ASP A 129 7.57 -5.29 -17.73
C ASP A 129 6.34 -6.05 -17.19
N TYR A 130 5.76 -5.59 -16.09
CA TYR A 130 4.57 -6.22 -15.49
C TYR A 130 3.30 -5.87 -16.28
N ILE A 131 3.17 -4.61 -16.71
CA ILE A 131 1.97 -4.10 -17.41
C ILE A 131 1.78 -4.68 -18.81
N SER A 132 2.85 -5.17 -19.46
CA SER A 132 2.73 -5.83 -20.76
C SER A 132 2.02 -7.19 -20.67
N GLU A 133 1.88 -7.75 -19.47
CA GLU A 133 1.36 -9.10 -19.23
C GLU A 133 0.08 -9.10 -18.38
N HIS A 134 -0.31 -7.96 -17.78
CA HIS A 134 -1.40 -7.90 -16.79
C HIS A 134 -2.28 -6.64 -16.94
N ASP A 135 -3.61 -6.84 -16.91
CA ASP A 135 -4.61 -5.77 -17.07
C ASP A 135 -5.18 -5.22 -15.74
N ASN A 136 -4.60 -5.63 -14.62
CA ASN A 136 -5.05 -5.28 -13.27
C ASN A 136 -4.52 -3.92 -12.78
N VAL A 137 -3.57 -3.30 -13.51
CA VAL A 137 -3.04 -1.97 -13.22
C VAL A 137 -4.04 -0.89 -13.64
N LYS A 138 -4.60 -0.18 -12.65
CA LYS A 138 -5.60 0.88 -12.89
C LYS A 138 -5.00 2.27 -12.95
N ARG A 139 -3.84 2.49 -12.32
CA ARG A 139 -3.18 3.80 -12.32
C ARG A 139 -1.70 3.68 -11.99
N ILE A 140 -0.90 4.50 -12.66
CA ILE A 140 0.52 4.72 -12.36
C ILE A 140 0.73 6.22 -12.15
N ILE A 141 1.34 6.60 -11.02
CA ILE A 141 1.79 7.96 -10.76
C ILE A 141 3.26 7.91 -10.40
N THR A 142 4.10 8.57 -11.20
CA THR A 142 5.53 8.71 -10.96
C THR A 142 5.88 10.06 -10.31
N GLY A 143 7.15 10.25 -9.93
CA GLY A 143 7.61 11.49 -9.32
C GLY A 143 6.91 11.83 -8.00
N ILE A 144 6.50 10.82 -7.24
CA ILE A 144 5.89 11.04 -5.93
C ILE A 144 6.90 11.60 -4.94
N TYR A 145 6.40 12.47 -4.06
CA TYR A 145 7.17 13.04 -2.97
C TYR A 145 6.27 13.28 -1.76
N PRO A 146 6.82 13.45 -0.55
CA PRO A 146 6.03 13.55 0.68
C PRO A 146 4.90 14.59 0.65
N LYS A 147 5.09 15.72 -0.04
CA LYS A 147 4.05 16.77 -0.19
C LYS A 147 2.90 16.40 -1.13
N LYS A 148 3.12 15.48 -2.09
CA LYS A 148 2.10 15.06 -3.09
C LYS A 148 1.40 13.76 -2.71
N ILE A 149 1.98 12.94 -1.84
CA ILE A 149 1.52 11.56 -1.61
C ILE A 149 0.05 11.48 -1.19
N CYS A 150 -0.45 12.39 -0.35
CA CYS A 150 -1.84 12.38 0.09
C CYS A 150 -2.87 12.50 -1.05
N LYS A 151 -2.50 13.11 -2.19
CA LYS A 151 -3.39 13.25 -3.36
C LYS A 151 -3.51 11.97 -4.18
N VAL A 152 -2.64 10.99 -3.94
CA VAL A 152 -2.55 9.75 -4.72
C VAL A 152 -2.94 8.51 -3.93
N LEU A 153 -3.29 8.66 -2.65
CA LEU A 153 -3.69 7.56 -1.77
C LEU A 153 -5.21 7.32 -1.75
N SER A 154 -5.94 7.77 -2.78
CA SER A 154 -7.35 7.46 -2.93
C SER A 154 -7.69 7.22 -4.41
N ILE A 155 -8.72 6.41 -4.63
CA ILE A 155 -9.48 6.45 -5.89
C ILE A 155 -10.23 7.78 -5.89
N ARG A 156 -10.18 8.50 -7.02
CA ARG A 156 -10.96 9.74 -7.18
C ARG A 156 -12.35 9.39 -7.68
#